data_AF-A0ABD0YC98-F1
#
_entry.id   AF-A0ABD0YC98-F1
#
_cell.length_a   1.000
_cell.length_b   1.000
_cell.length_c   1.000
_cell.angle_alpha   90.00
_cell.angle_beta   90.00
_cell.angle_gamma   90.00
#
_symmetry.space_group_name_H-M   'P 1'
#
loop_
_entity.id
_entity.type
_entity.pdbx_description
1 polymer ?
#
loop_
_entity_poly.entity_id
_entity_poly.type
_entity_poly.pdbx_seq_one_letter_code
_entity_poly.pdbx_strand_id
1 'polypeptide(L)'
;MTTGKLLSAASEAVSRRLRRPKRNKDDDDFDAGDEEYLPRKKARAKHHHHHHHYHQPQTSSGRSPRKGGNRFSTDSETDTSEKRSLHNNMERMRRIDLRNLFEDLRSVVPCLTECSRAAKVTILKEAANYCYELTGIGMNLHNQVAVLRKQQEKLRANLSRLRRNLAARR
;
A
#
# COMPACT_ATOMS: atom_id res chain seq x y z
N MET A 1 40.92 15.09 6.01
CA MET A 1 39.80 15.66 5.23
C MET A 1 38.55 14.85 5.53
N THR A 2 37.46 15.54 5.78
CA THR A 2 36.40 15.17 6.74
C THR A 2 35.32 14.26 6.17
N THR A 3 34.97 13.22 6.94
CA THR A 3 33.86 12.27 6.77
C THR A 3 32.46 12.91 6.66
N GLY A 4 32.35 14.23 6.87
CA GLY A 4 31.10 14.99 6.69
C GLY A 4 30.62 15.14 5.24
N LYS A 5 31.50 14.97 4.22
CA LYS A 5 31.12 15.16 2.81
C LYS A 5 30.35 13.96 2.22
N LEU A 6 30.51 12.76 2.77
CA LEU A 6 29.85 11.55 2.24
C LEU A 6 28.38 11.43 2.70
N LEU A 7 28.04 11.96 3.88
CA LEU A 7 26.65 11.96 4.37
C LEU A 7 25.76 12.96 3.63
N SER A 8 26.31 14.08 3.15
CA SER A 8 25.57 15.08 2.37
C SER A 8 25.17 14.57 0.99
N ALA A 9 26.05 13.81 0.31
CA ALA A 9 25.77 13.26 -1.02
C ALA A 9 24.63 12.22 -1.01
N ALA A 10 24.48 11.47 0.08
CA ALA A 10 23.37 10.52 0.25
C ALA A 10 22.01 11.21 0.45
N SER A 11 21.98 12.36 1.14
CA SER A 11 20.76 13.16 1.30
C SER A 11 20.28 13.77 -0.01
N GLU A 12 21.20 14.17 -0.89
CA GLU A 12 20.87 14.84 -2.16
C GLU A 12 20.38 13.86 -3.24
N ALA A 13 20.77 12.59 -3.16
CA ALA A 13 20.31 11.52 -4.05
C ALA A 13 18.86 11.08 -3.76
N VAL A 14 18.40 11.18 -2.51
CA VAL A 14 17.04 10.78 -2.10
C VAL A 14 16.01 11.84 -2.53
N SER A 15 16.35 13.13 -2.49
CA SER A 15 15.44 14.22 -2.90
C SER A 15 15.12 14.26 -4.40
N ARG A 16 15.95 13.67 -5.27
CA ARG A 16 15.68 13.61 -6.73
C ARG A 16 14.63 12.56 -7.10
N ARG A 17 14.37 11.56 -6.25
CA ARG A 17 13.47 10.43 -6.55
C ARG A 17 11.98 10.71 -6.28
N LEU A 18 11.65 11.85 -5.67
CA LEU A 18 10.27 12.24 -5.35
C LEU A 18 9.67 13.31 -6.28
N ARG A 19 10.38 13.75 -7.33
CA ARG A 19 9.81 14.63 -8.34
C ARG A 19 9.14 13.81 -9.45
N ARG A 20 7.80 13.71 -9.37
CA ARG A 20 6.97 13.32 -10.52
C ARG A 20 7.19 14.35 -11.65
N PRO A 21 7.39 13.94 -12.92
CA PRO A 21 7.42 14.88 -14.02
C PRO A 21 6.03 15.52 -14.18
N LYS A 22 6.00 16.85 -14.36
CA LYS A 22 4.79 17.57 -14.82
C LYS A 22 4.41 16.99 -16.17
N ARG A 23 3.18 16.49 -16.31
CA ARG A 23 2.61 16.18 -17.62
C ARG A 23 2.35 17.52 -18.33
N ASN A 24 2.99 17.71 -19.48
CA ASN A 24 2.65 18.79 -20.41
C ASN A 24 1.21 18.57 -20.91
N LYS A 25 0.53 19.65 -21.23
CA LYS A 25 -0.93 19.70 -21.39
C LYS A 25 -1.34 20.00 -22.83
N ASP A 26 -0.51 19.58 -23.80
CA ASP A 26 -0.53 20.13 -25.16
C ASP A 26 -0.48 19.05 -26.26
N ASP A 27 -1.05 17.85 -26.06
CA ASP A 27 -1.14 16.82 -27.11
C ASP A 27 -2.60 16.36 -27.35
N ASP A 28 -3.55 17.29 -27.46
CA ASP A 28 -4.91 17.02 -27.96
C ASP A 28 -5.15 17.82 -29.25
N ASP A 29 -4.36 17.55 -30.30
CA ASP A 29 -4.64 18.00 -31.66
C ASP A 29 -5.58 16.99 -32.36
N PHE A 30 -6.85 17.38 -32.37
CA PHE A 30 -7.84 17.26 -33.45
C PHE A 30 -7.50 16.33 -34.64
N ASP A 31 -8.20 15.20 -34.76
CA ASP A 31 -8.47 14.57 -36.06
C ASP A 31 -9.97 14.32 -36.20
N ALA A 32 -10.60 15.19 -36.99
CA ALA A 32 -11.99 15.11 -37.38
C ALA A 32 -12.12 14.15 -38.57
N GLY A 33 -12.47 12.89 -38.29
CA GLY A 33 -12.89 11.92 -39.29
C GLY A 33 -14.37 11.60 -39.12
N ASP A 34 -15.20 12.08 -40.04
CA ASP A 34 -16.59 11.68 -40.19
C ASP A 34 -16.66 10.19 -40.59
N GLU A 35 -17.00 9.30 -39.64
CA GLU A 35 -17.45 7.94 -39.97
C GLU A 35 -18.74 7.60 -39.21
N GLU A 36 -19.80 7.43 -39.99
CA GLU A 36 -21.16 7.11 -39.58
C GLU A 36 -21.22 5.72 -38.90
N TYR A 37 -21.00 5.66 -37.59
CA TYR A 37 -21.15 4.42 -36.83
C TYR A 37 -22.63 4.13 -36.54
N LEU A 38 -23.26 3.35 -37.43
CA LEU A 38 -24.59 2.80 -37.23
C LEU A 38 -24.66 1.96 -35.93
N PRO A 39 -25.68 2.13 -35.06
CA PRO A 39 -25.82 1.30 -33.88
C PRO A 39 -26.19 -0.14 -34.29
N ARG A 40 -25.27 -1.09 -34.08
CA ARG A 40 -25.54 -2.52 -34.23
C ARG A 40 -26.64 -2.92 -33.24
N LYS A 41 -27.89 -3.03 -33.71
CA LYS A 41 -29.03 -3.56 -32.95
C LYS A 41 -28.75 -5.02 -32.57
N LYS A 42 -28.12 -5.25 -31.42
CA LYS A 42 -28.18 -6.56 -30.76
C LYS A 42 -29.62 -6.74 -30.29
N ALA A 43 -30.32 -7.71 -30.89
CA ALA A 43 -31.62 -8.16 -30.41
C ALA A 43 -31.49 -8.54 -28.93
N ARG A 44 -32.00 -7.68 -28.05
CA ARG A 44 -31.97 -7.89 -26.61
C ARG A 44 -33.07 -8.90 -26.29
N ALA A 45 -32.68 -10.17 -26.11
CA ALA A 45 -33.56 -11.17 -25.53
C ALA A 45 -34.12 -10.62 -24.21
N LYS A 46 -35.45 -10.57 -24.07
CA LYS A 46 -36.14 -10.06 -22.89
C LYS A 46 -36.04 -11.10 -21.75
N HIS A 47 -34.87 -11.24 -21.14
CA HIS A 47 -34.76 -11.95 -19.87
C HIS A 47 -35.37 -11.09 -18.76
N HIS A 48 -36.60 -11.41 -18.39
CA HIS A 48 -37.27 -10.86 -17.22
C HIS A 48 -36.60 -11.46 -15.98
N HIS A 49 -35.68 -10.72 -15.36
CA HIS A 49 -35.19 -11.09 -14.04
C HIS A 49 -36.31 -10.85 -13.03
N HIS A 50 -36.96 -11.93 -12.60
CA HIS A 50 -37.84 -11.91 -11.44
C HIS A 50 -37.03 -11.45 -10.23
N HIS A 51 -37.32 -10.24 -9.78
CA HIS A 51 -36.81 -9.70 -8.53
C HIS A 51 -37.53 -10.45 -7.40
N HIS A 52 -36.87 -11.44 -6.80
CA HIS A 52 -37.38 -12.12 -5.61
C HIS A 52 -37.39 -11.12 -4.45
N HIS A 53 -38.55 -10.54 -4.23
CA HIS A 53 -38.82 -9.62 -3.14
C HIS A 53 -39.00 -10.47 -1.87
N TYR A 54 -38.01 -10.47 -0.97
CA TYR A 54 -38.16 -11.06 0.35
C TYR A 54 -39.27 -10.31 1.09
N HIS A 55 -40.43 -10.96 1.25
CA HIS A 55 -41.42 -10.53 2.22
C HIS A 55 -40.85 -10.71 3.62
N GLN A 56 -40.53 -9.59 4.27
CA GLN A 56 -40.25 -9.53 5.70
C GLN A 56 -41.60 -9.53 6.44
N PRO A 57 -41.83 -10.42 7.42
CA PRO A 57 -43.09 -10.44 8.16
C PRO A 57 -43.21 -9.20 9.03
N GLN A 58 -44.42 -8.61 9.00
CA GLN A 58 -44.76 -7.38 9.69
C GLN A 58 -44.80 -7.58 11.20
N THR A 59 -44.02 -6.77 11.93
CA THR A 59 -44.30 -6.44 13.32
C THR A 59 -44.84 -5.01 13.36
N SER A 60 -46.01 -4.87 13.96
CA SER A 60 -46.77 -3.65 14.13
C SER A 60 -46.10 -2.69 15.11
N SER A 61 -45.79 -1.47 14.68
CA SER A 61 -46.06 -0.21 15.40
C SER A 61 -45.32 0.95 14.73
N GLY A 62 -46.04 2.05 14.46
CA GLY A 62 -45.42 3.30 14.01
C GLY A 62 -46.23 4.03 12.94
N ARG A 63 -47.27 4.74 13.38
CA ARG A 63 -47.92 5.79 12.59
C ARG A 63 -46.88 6.80 12.09
N SER A 64 -46.92 7.15 10.81
CA SER A 64 -46.69 8.53 10.39
C SER A 64 -47.41 8.87 9.09
N PRO A 65 -47.97 10.09 8.99
CA PRO A 65 -49.00 10.41 8.01
C PRO A 65 -48.41 10.86 6.69
N ARG A 66 -49.11 10.47 5.63
CA ARG A 66 -48.98 11.01 4.29
C ARG A 66 -49.16 12.54 4.32
N LYS A 67 -48.13 13.29 3.92
CA LYS A 67 -48.24 14.59 3.27
C LYS A 67 -47.56 14.43 1.92
N GLY A 68 -48.28 14.55 0.81
CA GLY A 68 -48.91 15.80 0.41
C GLY A 68 -47.91 16.49 -0.52
N GLY A 69 -48.14 16.37 -1.82
CA GLY A 69 -47.18 16.75 -2.84
C GLY A 69 -46.73 18.20 -2.72
N ASN A 70 -45.42 18.41 -2.87
CA ASN A 70 -44.88 19.69 -3.27
C ASN A 70 -44.02 19.47 -4.52
N ARG A 71 -44.56 19.91 -5.65
CA ARG A 71 -43.94 19.84 -6.98
C ARG A 71 -42.91 20.96 -7.14
N PHE A 72 -41.86 21.01 -6.32
CA PHE A 72 -40.68 21.86 -6.55
C PHE A 72 -39.50 21.32 -5.74
N SER A 73 -38.76 20.36 -6.30
CA SER A 73 -37.42 19.98 -5.81
C SER A 73 -36.69 19.20 -6.91
N THR A 74 -36.22 19.92 -7.93
CA THR A 74 -35.37 19.35 -9.00
C THR A 74 -33.89 19.55 -8.73
N ASP A 75 -33.52 20.27 -7.67
CA ASP A 75 -32.13 20.60 -7.31
C ASP A 75 -31.58 19.77 -6.13
N SER A 76 -32.45 19.17 -5.30
CA SER A 76 -32.01 18.42 -4.10
C SER A 76 -31.75 16.93 -4.34
N GLU A 77 -32.29 16.33 -5.41
CA GLU A 77 -32.14 14.89 -5.66
C GLU A 77 -30.79 14.57 -6.33
N THR A 78 -30.29 15.46 -7.19
CA THR A 78 -28.98 15.37 -7.86
C THR A 78 -27.84 15.45 -6.85
N ASP A 79 -27.92 16.38 -5.89
CA ASP A 79 -26.91 16.59 -4.85
C ASP A 79 -26.73 15.33 -3.96
N THR A 80 -27.81 14.57 -3.72
CA THR A 80 -27.71 13.29 -2.99
C THR A 80 -27.09 12.17 -3.83
N SER A 81 -27.33 12.15 -5.14
CA SER A 81 -26.74 11.18 -6.07
C SER A 81 -25.25 11.44 -6.28
N GLU A 82 -24.88 12.72 -6.45
CA GLU A 82 -23.50 13.17 -6.59
C GLU A 82 -22.70 12.92 -5.30
N LYS A 83 -23.26 13.23 -4.13
CA LYS A 83 -22.65 12.90 -2.84
C LYS A 83 -22.43 11.39 -2.65
N ARG A 84 -23.41 10.56 -3.06
CA ARG A 84 -23.27 9.09 -3.03
C ARG A 84 -22.20 8.61 -4.01
N SER A 85 -22.14 9.19 -5.21
CA SER A 85 -21.11 8.88 -6.22
C SER A 85 -19.71 9.22 -5.70
N LEU A 86 -19.54 10.40 -5.12
CA LEU A 86 -18.28 10.84 -4.51
C LEU A 86 -17.83 9.89 -3.40
N HIS A 87 -18.73 9.54 -2.48
CA HIS A 87 -18.44 8.57 -1.41
C HIS A 87 -17.98 7.21 -1.98
N ASN A 88 -18.68 6.69 -3.00
CA ASN A 88 -18.32 5.43 -3.64
C ASN A 88 -16.96 5.51 -4.35
N ASN A 89 -16.64 6.65 -4.94
CA ASN A 89 -15.34 6.88 -5.55
C ASN A 89 -14.24 6.89 -4.49
N MET A 90 -14.43 7.61 -3.39
CA MET A 90 -13.50 7.65 -2.26
C MET A 90 -13.24 6.25 -1.70
N GLU A 91 -14.27 5.44 -1.48
CA GLU A 91 -14.10 4.06 -0.98
C GLU A 91 -13.44 3.14 -2.02
N ARG A 92 -13.65 3.37 -3.32
CA ARG A 92 -12.91 2.65 -4.37
C ARG A 92 -11.42 2.99 -4.31
N MET A 93 -11.06 4.27 -4.18
CA MET A 93 -9.67 4.69 -4.03
C MET A 93 -9.04 4.09 -2.79
N ARG A 94 -9.72 4.17 -1.64
CA ARG A 94 -9.28 3.53 -0.40
C ARG A 94 -9.02 2.02 -0.57
N ARG A 95 -9.87 1.30 -1.31
CA ARG A 95 -9.68 -0.14 -1.57
C ARG A 95 -8.50 -0.42 -2.50
N ILE A 96 -8.24 0.44 -3.48
CA ILE A 96 -7.07 0.34 -4.36
C ILE A 96 -5.80 0.59 -3.56
N ASP A 97 -5.75 1.64 -2.75
CA ASP A 97 -4.59 1.95 -1.90
C ASP A 97 -4.30 0.78 -0.94
N LEU A 98 -5.34 0.23 -0.30
CA LEU A 98 -5.18 -0.93 0.57
C LEU A 98 -4.64 -2.16 -0.18
N ARG A 99 -5.10 -2.42 -1.41
CA ARG A 99 -4.55 -3.51 -2.24
C ARG A 99 -3.08 -3.29 -2.52
N ASN A 100 -2.69 -2.07 -2.91
CA ASN A 100 -1.31 -1.72 -3.20
C ASN A 100 -0.42 -1.92 -1.96
N LEU A 101 -0.87 -1.50 -0.77
CA LEU A 101 -0.15 -1.75 0.49
C LEU A 101 0.05 -3.24 0.78
N PHE A 102 -0.93 -4.09 0.45
CA PHE A 102 -0.79 -5.54 0.57
C PHE A 102 0.21 -6.11 -0.44
N GLU A 103 0.27 -5.57 -1.66
CA GLU A 103 1.24 -5.96 -2.69
C GLU A 103 2.66 -5.56 -2.29
N ASP A 104 2.84 -4.34 -1.79
CA ASP A 104 4.11 -3.84 -1.26
C ASP A 104 4.60 -4.70 -0.09
N LEU A 105 3.73 -4.97 0.89
CA LEU A 105 4.04 -5.85 2.02
C LEU A 105 4.44 -7.25 1.55
N ARG A 106 3.76 -7.78 0.53
CA ARG A 106 4.07 -9.11 0.00
C ARG A 106 5.45 -9.15 -0.65
N SER A 107 5.84 -8.09 -1.35
CA SER A 107 7.13 -8.00 -2.05
C SER A 107 8.34 -8.07 -1.11
N VAL A 108 8.18 -7.67 0.16
CA VAL A 108 9.28 -7.66 1.14
C VAL A 108 9.34 -8.93 1.99
N VAL A 109 8.33 -9.80 1.91
CA VAL A 109 8.27 -11.06 2.66
C VAL A 109 8.71 -12.21 1.75
N PRO A 110 9.88 -12.83 1.98
CA PRO A 110 10.50 -13.78 1.04
C PRO A 110 9.62 -14.99 0.68
N CYS A 111 8.90 -15.57 1.64
CA CYS A 111 8.02 -16.74 1.39
C CYS A 111 6.80 -16.41 0.53
N LEU A 112 6.48 -15.12 0.35
CA LEU A 112 5.32 -14.67 -0.41
C LEU A 112 5.67 -14.08 -1.78
N THR A 113 6.94 -13.81 -2.10
CA THR A 113 7.32 -13.16 -3.37
C THR A 113 6.82 -13.95 -4.57
N GLU A 114 6.99 -15.27 -4.53
CA GLU A 114 6.59 -16.20 -5.61
C GLU A 114 5.07 -16.48 -5.65
N CYS A 115 4.36 -16.25 -4.55
CA CYS A 115 2.94 -16.57 -4.41
C CYS A 115 2.02 -15.43 -4.87
N SER A 116 1.85 -15.28 -6.19
CA SER A 116 1.06 -14.22 -6.87
C SER A 116 -0.35 -13.96 -6.31
N ARG A 117 -0.99 -14.94 -5.67
CA ARG A 117 -2.38 -14.87 -5.19
C ARG A 117 -2.54 -15.21 -3.71
N ALA A 118 -1.55 -14.90 -2.87
CA ALA A 118 -1.65 -15.10 -1.43
C ALA A 118 -2.88 -14.38 -0.82
N ALA A 119 -3.61 -15.05 0.06
CA ALA A 119 -4.76 -14.47 0.75
C ALA A 119 -4.30 -13.38 1.75
N LYS A 120 -5.13 -12.35 1.99
CA LYS A 120 -4.80 -11.24 2.91
C LYS A 120 -4.38 -11.72 4.30
N VAL A 121 -5.09 -12.69 4.86
CA VAL A 121 -4.76 -13.26 6.18
C VAL A 121 -3.41 -13.99 6.16
N THR A 122 -3.08 -14.67 5.07
CA THR A 122 -1.78 -15.33 4.89
C THR A 122 -0.67 -14.30 4.82
N ILE A 123 -0.86 -13.21 4.06
CA ILE A 123 0.13 -12.12 3.97
C ILE A 123 0.46 -11.58 5.37
N LEU A 124 -0.56 -11.31 6.19
CA LEU A 124 -0.36 -10.80 7.55
C LEU A 124 0.34 -11.80 8.47
N LYS A 125 -0.02 -13.09 8.40
CA LYS A 125 0.60 -14.14 9.21
C LYS A 125 2.07 -14.32 8.88
N GLU A 126 2.38 -14.47 7.60
CA GLU A 126 3.76 -14.64 7.13
C GLU A 126 4.61 -13.40 7.38
N ALA A 127 4.05 -12.19 7.21
CA ALA A 127 4.75 -10.95 7.58
C ALA A 127 5.09 -10.90 9.07
N ALA A 128 4.14 -11.29 9.94
CA ALA A 128 4.37 -11.34 11.38
C ALA A 128 5.45 -12.37 11.75
N ASN A 129 5.38 -13.57 11.17
CA ASN A 129 6.40 -14.61 11.33
C ASN A 129 7.79 -14.10 10.91
N TYR A 130 7.88 -13.46 9.75
CA TYR A 130 9.12 -12.90 9.25
C TYR A 130 9.71 -11.81 10.17
N CYS A 131 8.87 -10.98 10.79
CA CYS A 131 9.32 -10.02 11.82
C CYS A 131 9.93 -10.73 13.05
N TYR A 132 9.31 -11.83 13.51
CA TYR A 132 9.87 -12.60 14.63
C TYR A 132 11.21 -13.25 14.27
N GLU A 133 11.33 -13.81 13.07
CA GLU A 133 12.59 -14.38 12.56
C GLU A 133 13.69 -13.31 12.48
N LEU A 134 13.41 -12.15 11.86
CA LEU A 134 14.37 -11.05 11.76
C LEU A 134 14.81 -10.55 13.14
N THR A 135 13.89 -10.50 14.11
CA THR A 135 14.21 -10.13 15.50
C THR A 135 15.17 -11.14 16.12
N GLY A 136 14.89 -12.44 15.99
CA GLY A 136 15.76 -13.51 16.48
C GLY A 136 17.15 -13.49 15.84
N ILE A 137 17.21 -13.31 14.51
CA ILE A 137 18.47 -13.18 13.76
C ILE A 137 19.24 -11.94 14.23
N GLY A 138 18.56 -10.81 14.40
CA GLY A 138 19.17 -9.56 14.89
C GLY A 138 19.78 -9.71 16.28
N MET A 139 19.08 -10.36 17.21
CA MET A 139 19.60 -10.65 18.56
C MET A 139 20.82 -11.57 18.50
N ASN A 140 20.80 -12.61 17.66
CA ASN A 140 21.92 -13.53 17.51
C ASN A 140 23.16 -12.82 16.94
N LEU A 141 22.99 -12.06 15.86
CA LEU A 141 24.06 -11.26 15.26
C LEU A 141 24.65 -10.27 16.26
N HIS A 142 23.80 -9.61 17.06
CA HIS A 142 24.26 -8.71 18.12
C HIS A 142 25.17 -9.43 19.13
N ASN A 143 24.75 -10.61 19.60
CA ASN A 143 25.53 -11.43 20.51
C ASN A 143 26.86 -11.89 19.89
N GLN A 144 26.85 -12.33 18.63
CA GLN A 144 28.07 -12.71 17.91
C GLN A 144 29.05 -11.54 17.81
N VAL A 145 28.57 -10.34 17.46
CA VAL A 145 29.40 -9.13 17.42
C VAL A 145 29.99 -8.83 18.80
N ALA A 146 29.22 -8.96 19.87
CA ALA A 146 29.71 -8.73 21.23
C ALA A 146 30.82 -9.74 21.61
N VAL A 147 30.63 -11.02 21.31
CA VAL A 147 31.62 -12.08 21.55
C VAL A 147 32.91 -11.81 20.77
N LEU A 148 32.80 -11.53 19.48
CA LEU A 148 33.94 -11.26 18.61
C LEU A 148 34.72 -10.01 19.06
N ARG A 149 34.02 -8.95 19.49
CA ARG A 149 34.66 -7.75 20.06
C ARG A 149 35.47 -8.08 21.32
N LYS A 150 34.91 -8.87 22.24
CA LYS A 150 35.62 -9.32 23.45
C LYS A 150 36.86 -10.16 23.13
N GLN A 151 36.75 -11.06 22.14
CA GLN A 151 37.90 -11.85 21.68
C GLN A 151 38.98 -10.96 21.05
N GLN A 152 38.58 -10.01 20.20
CA GLN A 152 39.49 -9.06 19.57
C GLN A 152 40.25 -8.23 20.62
N GLU A 153 39.55 -7.74 21.64
CA GLU A 153 40.16 -6.98 22.74
C GLU A 153 41.17 -7.83 23.51
N LYS A 154 40.82 -9.08 23.86
CA LYS A 154 41.73 -10.02 24.52
C LYS A 154 43.01 -10.25 23.69
N LEU A 155 42.86 -10.48 22.38
CA LEU A 155 43.99 -10.67 21.49
C LEU A 155 44.87 -9.42 21.39
N ARG A 156 44.27 -8.23 21.28
CA ARG A 156 45.00 -6.95 21.28
C ARG A 156 45.77 -6.72 22.58
N ALA A 157 45.16 -7.01 23.72
CA ALA A 157 45.81 -6.90 25.03
C ALA A 157 47.01 -7.86 25.15
N ASN A 158 46.84 -9.12 24.73
CA ASN A 158 47.92 -10.10 24.70
C ASN A 158 49.08 -9.66 23.81
N LEU A 159 48.76 -9.18 22.61
CA LEU A 159 49.75 -8.70 21.64
C LEU A 159 50.52 -7.49 22.18
N SER A 160 49.82 -6.53 22.80
CA SER A 160 50.43 -5.38 23.47
C SER A 160 51.37 -5.81 24.59
N ARG A 161 50.97 -6.76 25.44
CA ARG A 161 51.82 -7.33 26.50
C ARG A 161 53.09 -7.97 25.93
N LEU A 162 52.95 -8.80 24.90
CA LEU A 162 54.10 -9.47 24.27
C LEU A 162 55.06 -8.45 23.63
N ARG A 163 54.54 -7.44 22.94
CA ARG A 163 55.36 -6.34 22.38
C ARG A 163 56.15 -5.60 23.45
N ARG A 164 55.52 -5.27 24.59
CA ARG A 164 56.20 -4.63 25.73
C ARG A 164 57.30 -5.51 26.31
N ASN A 165 57.03 -6.80 26.51
CA ASN A 165 58.01 -7.74 27.04
C ASN A 165 59.23 -7.91 26.12
N LEU A 166 59.02 -7.92 24.81
CA LEU A 166 60.11 -7.98 23.83
C LEU A 166 60.93 -6.69 23.82
N ALA A 167 60.28 -5.53 23.90
CA ALA A 167 60.96 -4.24 23.96
C ALA A 167 61.82 -4.10 25.22
N ALA A 168 61.35 -4.61 26.37
CA ALA A 168 62.09 -4.57 27.63
C ALA A 168 63.26 -5.58 27.72
N ARG A 169 63.36 -6.52 26.76
CA ARG A 169 64.45 -7.51 26.69
C ARG A 169 65.58 -7.11 25.73
N ARG A 170 65.40 -6.01 24.99
CA ARG A 170 66.42 -5.39 24.14
C ARG A 170 67.08 -4.25 24.90
#